data_AF-A0A316VCG9-F1
#
_entry.id   AF-A0A316VCG9-F1
#
_cell.length_a   1.000
_cell.length_b   1.000
_cell.length_c   1.000
_cell.angle_alpha   90.00
_cell.angle_beta   90.00
_cell.angle_gamma   90.00
#
_symmetry.space_group_name_H-M   'P 1'
#
loop_
_entity.id
_entity.type
_entity.pdbx_description
1 polymer ?
#
loop_
_entity_poly.entity_id
_entity_poly.type
_entity_poly.pdbx_seq_one_letter_code
_entity_poly.pdbx_strand_id
1 'polypeptide(L)'
;MAGPNLELFKFSLYLFFPLAIMVHYGDPQWYHDNVLPLRDQFWPDEGSLYKPPRNRADVKTALEELRQQRLAGKSDVNTGKTSAHPSSSQSSSFTPSLRPNGSLGRFSTSQVTGVRQPGSSTWREQWAESQQRRVV
;
A
#
# COMPACT_ATOMS: atom_id res chain seq x y z
N MET A 1 19.25 34.02 45.41
CA MET A 1 18.43 34.68 44.36
C MET A 1 19.39 35.35 43.40
N ALA A 2 19.75 34.69 42.29
CA ALA A 2 20.63 35.29 41.29
C ALA A 2 19.88 36.47 40.67
N GLY A 3 20.37 37.69 40.89
CA GLY A 3 19.67 38.94 40.59
C GLY A 3 19.42 39.20 39.09
N PRO A 4 19.19 40.46 38.69
CA PRO A 4 18.73 40.85 37.34
C PRO A 4 19.51 40.26 36.15
N ASN A 5 20.79 39.92 36.34
CA ASN A 5 21.63 39.27 35.32
C ASN A 5 21.10 37.89 34.89
N LEU A 6 20.49 37.13 35.82
CA LEU A 6 19.92 35.82 35.50
C LEU A 6 18.65 35.94 34.64
N GLU A 7 17.91 37.03 34.83
CA GLU A 7 16.72 37.32 34.03
C GLU A 7 17.13 37.67 32.60
N LEU A 8 18.10 38.58 32.42
CA LEU A 8 18.64 38.94 31.10
C LEU A 8 19.16 37.73 30.32
N PHE A 9 19.84 36.79 30.98
CA PHE A 9 20.30 35.56 30.34
C PHE A 9 19.14 34.70 29.83
N LYS A 10 18.10 34.51 30.66
CA LYS A 10 16.91 33.73 30.27
C LYS A 10 16.17 34.40 29.12
N PHE A 11 15.99 35.71 29.18
CA PHE A 11 15.34 36.47 28.10
C PHE A 11 16.11 36.34 26.79
N SER A 12 17.43 36.53 26.81
CA SER A 12 18.28 36.32 25.63
C SER A 12 18.21 34.89 25.11
N LEU A 13 18.21 33.88 25.98
CA LEU A 13 18.07 32.49 25.57
C LEU A 13 16.70 32.21 24.92
N TYR A 14 15.62 32.71 25.53
CA TYR A 14 14.26 32.56 25.00
C TYR A 14 14.05 33.29 23.68
N LEU A 15 14.77 34.37 23.41
CA LEU A 15 14.71 35.07 22.14
C LEU A 15 15.63 34.44 21.10
N PHE A 16 16.88 34.16 21.48
CA PHE A 16 17.92 33.64 20.59
C PHE A 16 17.61 32.22 20.12
N PHE A 17 17.14 31.34 20.99
CA PHE A 17 16.88 29.95 20.64
C PHE A 17 15.87 29.80 19.48
N PRO A 18 14.65 30.39 19.54
CA PRO A 18 13.71 30.29 18.42
C PRO A 18 14.21 31.04 17.18
N LEU A 19 14.89 32.18 17.32
CA LEU A 19 15.48 32.91 16.19
C LEU A 19 16.56 32.09 15.48
N ALA A 20 17.45 31.45 16.24
CA ALA A 20 18.52 30.62 15.70
C ALA A 20 17.96 29.39 14.97
N ILE A 21 16.93 28.74 15.52
CA ILE A 21 16.20 27.64 14.86
C ILE A 21 15.58 28.14 13.55
N MET A 22 14.89 29.29 13.57
CA MET A 22 14.30 29.84 12.34
C MET A 22 15.33 30.15 11.27
N VAL A 23 16.50 30.69 11.64
CA VAL A 23 17.56 30.99 10.67
C VAL A 23 18.20 29.70 10.13
N HIS A 24 18.41 28.71 10.99
CA HIS A 24 19.04 27.46 10.58
C HIS A 24 18.14 26.63 9.67
N TYR A 25 16.87 26.42 10.05
CA TYR A 25 15.92 25.61 9.28
C TYR A 25 15.16 26.41 8.22
N GLY A 26 15.23 27.73 8.27
CA GLY A 26 14.63 28.62 7.27
C GLY A 26 15.54 28.87 6.06
N ASP A 27 16.78 28.37 6.06
CA ASP A 27 17.64 28.41 4.88
C ASP A 27 17.00 27.58 3.75
N PRO A 28 16.70 28.19 2.59
CA PRO A 28 16.18 27.46 1.43
C PRO A 28 17.07 26.27 1.05
N GLN A 29 18.40 26.42 1.13
CA GLN A 29 19.33 25.34 0.76
C GLN A 29 19.18 24.13 1.69
N TRP A 30 19.05 24.37 3.01
CA TRP A 30 18.86 23.29 3.97
C TRP A 30 17.60 22.45 3.65
N TYR A 31 16.51 23.10 3.25
CA TYR A 31 15.28 22.42 2.83
C TYR A 31 15.48 21.57 1.57
N HIS A 32 16.20 22.11 0.58
CA HIS A 32 16.50 21.39 -0.67
C HIS A 32 17.34 20.13 -0.42
N ASP A 33 18.29 20.18 0.51
CA ASP A 33 19.19 19.06 0.76
C ASP A 33 18.62 18.01 1.71
N ASN A 34 17.81 18.43 2.70
CA ASN A 34 17.37 17.54 3.78
C ASN A 34 15.91 17.10 3.66
N VAL A 35 15.03 17.93 3.08
CA VAL A 35 13.58 17.68 3.06
C VAL A 35 13.10 17.19 1.70
N LEU A 36 13.55 17.81 0.60
CA LEU A 36 13.10 17.41 -0.74
C LEU A 36 13.44 15.96 -1.10
N PRO A 37 14.64 15.41 -0.81
CA PRO A 37 14.95 14.03 -1.17
C PRO A 37 14.07 13.02 -0.42
N LEU A 38 13.63 13.36 0.79
CA LEU A 38 12.71 12.53 1.55
C LEU A 38 11.33 12.45 0.88
N ARG A 39 10.87 13.54 0.25
CA ARG A 39 9.59 13.53 -0.48
C ARG A 39 9.57 12.43 -1.54
N ASP A 40 10.65 12.32 -2.30
CA ASP A 40 10.73 11.38 -3.42
C ASP A 40 10.91 9.91 -2.94
N GLN A 41 11.39 9.71 -1.71
CA GLN A 41 11.42 8.39 -1.07
C GLN A 41 10.06 7.95 -0.52
N PHE A 42 9.29 8.89 0.04
CA PHE A 42 8.01 8.58 0.68
C PHE A 42 6.82 8.57 -0.31
N TRP A 43 6.84 9.43 -1.32
CA TRP A 43 5.78 9.53 -2.31
C TRP A 43 6.13 8.73 -3.57
N PRO A 44 5.22 7.88 -4.08
CA PRO A 44 5.39 7.27 -5.39
C PRO A 44 5.51 8.34 -6.46
N ASP A 45 6.41 8.13 -7.42
CA ASP A 45 6.59 9.03 -8.55
C ASP A 45 5.25 9.27 -9.26
N GLU A 46 4.94 10.54 -9.57
CA GLU A 46 3.69 10.91 -10.25
C GLU A 46 3.54 10.27 -11.63
N GLY A 47 4.66 9.85 -12.24
CA GLY A 47 4.70 9.10 -13.49
C GLY A 47 4.36 7.62 -13.33
N SER A 48 4.63 7.03 -12.16
CA SER A 48 4.27 5.63 -11.85
C SER A 48 2.78 5.46 -11.53
N LEU A 49 2.11 6.57 -11.19
CA LEU A 49 0.73 6.56 -10.80
C LEU A 49 -0.17 6.30 -12.01
N TYR A 50 -1.10 5.35 -11.87
CA TYR A 50 -2.10 5.09 -12.88
C TYR A 50 -2.93 6.36 -13.13
N LYS A 51 -2.90 6.87 -14.36
CA LYS A 51 -3.66 8.06 -14.77
C LYS A 51 -4.95 7.61 -15.47
N PRO A 52 -6.13 7.81 -14.86
CA PRO A 52 -7.38 7.45 -15.49
C PRO A 52 -7.58 8.23 -16.81
N PRO A 53 -8.12 7.58 -17.86
CA PRO A 53 -8.40 8.25 -19.13
C PRO A 53 -9.41 9.38 -18.91
N ARG A 54 -9.05 10.60 -19.31
CA ARG A 54 -9.89 11.79 -19.13
C ARG A 54 -10.70 12.15 -20.37
N ASN A 55 -10.19 11.85 -21.56
CA ASN A 55 -10.87 12.14 -22.82
C ASN A 55 -11.59 10.92 -23.38
N ARG A 56 -12.62 11.16 -24.20
CA ARG A 56 -13.37 10.08 -24.88
C ARG A 56 -12.49 9.23 -25.79
N ALA A 57 -11.44 9.82 -26.39
CA ALA A 57 -10.47 9.09 -27.20
C ALA A 57 -9.69 8.10 -26.32
N ASP A 58 -9.10 8.58 -25.23
CA ASP A 58 -8.34 7.79 -24.25
C ASP A 58 -9.16 6.63 -23.67
N VAL A 59 -10.46 6.85 -23.42
CA VAL A 59 -11.37 5.80 -22.93
C VAL A 59 -11.52 4.66 -23.93
N LYS A 60 -11.59 4.96 -25.23
CA LYS A 60 -11.69 3.92 -26.27
C LYS A 60 -10.40 3.10 -26.35
N THR A 61 -9.25 3.77 -26.33
CA THR A 61 -7.93 3.12 -26.33
C THR A 61 -7.77 2.20 -25.12
N ALA A 62 -8.09 2.68 -23.91
CA ALA A 62 -8.04 1.87 -22.70
C ALA A 62 -8.99 0.65 -22.75
N LEU A 63 -10.17 0.78 -23.37
CA LEU A 63 -11.10 -0.34 -23.55
C LEU A 63 -10.54 -1.39 -24.51
N GLU A 64 -9.85 -0.97 -25.57
CA GLU A 64 -9.21 -1.88 -26.53
C GLU A 64 -8.06 -2.64 -25.87
N GLU A 65 -7.20 -1.97 -25.11
CA GLU A 65 -6.14 -2.59 -24.30
C GLU A 65 -6.71 -3.63 -23.32
N LEU A 66 -7.78 -3.28 -22.60
CA LEU A 66 -8.45 -4.21 -21.67
C LEU A 66 -9.06 -5.42 -22.39
N ARG A 67 -9.58 -5.25 -23.61
CA ARG A 67 -10.07 -6.39 -24.41
C ARG A 67 -8.92 -7.30 -24.81
N GLN A 68 -7.78 -6.74 -25.23
CA GLN A 68 -6.59 -7.51 -25.60
C GLN A 68 -6.02 -8.29 -24.42
N GLN A 69 -5.90 -7.66 -23.24
CA GLN A 69 -5.45 -8.34 -22.02
C GLN A 69 -6.33 -9.54 -21.65
N ARG A 70 -7.65 -9.43 -21.82
CA ARG A 70 -8.59 -10.54 -21.55
C ARG A 70 -8.42 -11.70 -22.53
N LEU A 71 -8.08 -11.42 -23.78
CA LEU A 71 -7.85 -12.46 -24.79
C LEU A 71 -6.53 -13.20 -24.51
N ALA A 72 -5.47 -12.48 -24.14
CA ALA A 72 -4.18 -13.07 -23.76
C ALA A 72 -4.27 -13.94 -22.48
N GLY A 73 -4.98 -13.48 -21.45
CA GLY A 73 -5.18 -14.28 -20.23
C GLY A 73 -6.00 -15.57 -20.46
N LYS A 74 -6.80 -15.63 -21.53
CA LYS A 74 -7.57 -16.84 -21.90
C LYS A 74 -6.73 -17.88 -22.62
N SER A 75 -5.69 -17.49 -23.36
CA SER A 75 -4.76 -18.44 -24.00
C SER A 75 -3.87 -19.14 -22.97
N ASP A 76 -3.34 -18.42 -21.98
CA ASP A 76 -2.39 -18.98 -21.01
C ASP A 76 -3.03 -19.99 -20.05
N VAL A 77 -4.31 -19.77 -19.69
CA VAL A 77 -5.09 -20.69 -18.84
C VAL A 77 -5.31 -22.05 -19.51
N ASN A 78 -5.27 -22.14 -20.84
CA ASN A 78 -5.51 -23.39 -21.56
C ASN A 78 -4.24 -24.28 -21.67
N THR A 79 -3.05 -23.71 -21.47
CA THR A 79 -1.77 -24.42 -21.64
C THR A 79 -1.21 -25.00 -20.32
N GLY A 80 -1.71 -24.58 -19.15
CA GLY A 80 -1.21 -24.99 -17.84
C GLY A 80 -1.85 -26.22 -17.18
N LYS A 81 -2.74 -26.97 -17.85
CA LYS A 81 -3.56 -28.04 -17.21
C LYS A 81 -2.97 -29.46 -17.28
N THR A 82 -1.73 -29.65 -17.72
CA THR A 82 -1.09 -30.99 -17.82
C THR A 82 0.30 -31.02 -17.21
N SER A 83 0.38 -30.92 -15.88
CA SER A 83 1.54 -31.39 -15.11
C SER A 83 1.17 -31.49 -13.62
N ALA A 84 0.53 -32.61 -13.27
CA ALA A 84 0.34 -33.04 -11.89
C ALA A 84 1.60 -33.78 -11.39
N HIS A 85 2.05 -33.50 -10.16
CA HIS A 85 2.78 -34.44 -9.29
C HIS A 85 2.86 -33.91 -7.83
N PRO A 86 3.23 -34.73 -6.83
CA PRO A 86 2.32 -35.18 -5.78
C PRO A 86 2.53 -34.52 -4.41
N SER A 87 1.52 -34.68 -3.57
CA SER A 87 1.43 -34.33 -2.15
C SER A 87 2.57 -34.87 -1.28
N SER A 88 3.26 -33.98 -0.57
CA SER A 88 4.00 -34.29 0.66
C SER A 88 3.37 -33.54 1.83
N SER A 89 2.70 -34.29 2.71
CA SER A 89 2.13 -33.82 3.96
C SER A 89 3.23 -33.73 5.03
N GLN A 90 3.64 -32.52 5.40
CA GLN A 90 4.38 -32.26 6.63
C GLN A 90 3.54 -31.41 7.58
N SER A 91 3.06 -32.09 8.62
CA SER A 91 2.52 -31.51 9.85
C SER A 91 3.61 -30.70 10.57
N SER A 92 3.36 -29.42 10.84
CA SER A 92 4.13 -28.69 11.85
C SER A 92 3.19 -27.85 12.71
N SER A 93 3.23 -28.15 14.01
CA SER A 93 2.52 -27.54 15.11
C SER A 93 2.95 -26.08 15.31
N PHE A 94 1.98 -25.19 15.42
CA PHE A 94 2.19 -23.76 15.67
C PHE A 94 2.38 -23.51 17.17
N THR A 95 3.57 -23.08 17.59
CA THR A 95 3.80 -22.42 18.88
C THR A 95 4.30 -21.00 18.62
N PRO A 96 3.57 -19.94 19.03
CA PRO A 96 4.05 -18.58 18.84
C PRO A 96 5.07 -18.22 19.93
N SER A 97 6.33 -18.02 19.53
CA SER A 97 7.38 -17.41 20.36
C SER A 97 7.49 -15.91 20.04
N LEU A 98 7.26 -15.05 21.04
CA LEU A 98 7.40 -13.60 20.94
C LEU A 98 8.87 -13.20 21.01
N ARG A 99 9.38 -12.49 19.99
CA ARG A 99 10.72 -11.89 19.99
C ARG A 99 10.65 -10.38 20.27
N PRO A 100 11.56 -9.81 21.08
CA PRO A 100 11.51 -8.41 21.49
C PRO A 100 12.40 -7.58 20.56
N ASN A 101 11.99 -7.35 19.31
CA ASN A 101 12.55 -6.24 18.55
C ASN A 101 11.65 -5.89 17.36
N GLY A 102 11.20 -4.64 17.30
CA GLY A 102 10.13 -4.16 16.43
C GLY A 102 10.51 -4.08 14.94
N SER A 103 10.45 -5.21 14.23
CA SER A 103 10.39 -5.23 12.78
C SER A 103 9.07 -5.84 12.30
N LEU A 104 8.44 -5.17 11.33
CA LEU A 104 7.18 -5.57 10.71
C LEU A 104 7.33 -6.97 10.11
N GLY A 105 6.65 -7.95 10.73
CA GLY A 105 6.56 -9.30 10.20
C GLY A 105 5.89 -9.30 8.85
N ARG A 106 6.52 -9.96 7.87
CA ARG A 106 5.98 -10.20 6.53
C ARG A 106 4.63 -10.91 6.64
N PHE A 107 3.57 -10.30 6.11
CA PHE A 107 2.32 -10.99 5.87
C PHE A 107 2.56 -12.08 4.82
N SER A 108 2.62 -13.34 5.27
CA SER A 108 2.54 -14.50 4.39
C SER A 108 1.12 -14.57 3.84
N THR A 109 0.93 -14.21 2.58
CA THR A 109 -0.36 -14.43 1.92
C THR A 109 -0.53 -15.94 1.77
N SER A 110 -1.34 -16.54 2.63
CA SER A 110 -1.75 -17.93 2.45
C SER A 110 -2.61 -17.98 1.19
N GLN A 111 -2.07 -18.57 0.13
CA GLN A 111 -2.84 -19.04 -1.01
C GLN A 111 -3.99 -19.91 -0.48
N VAL A 112 -5.21 -19.38 -0.53
CA VAL A 112 -6.42 -20.17 -0.27
C VAL A 112 -6.57 -21.13 -1.44
N THR A 113 -6.02 -22.33 -1.29
CA THR A 113 -6.34 -23.47 -2.14
C THR A 113 -7.77 -23.88 -1.84
N GLY A 114 -8.70 -23.29 -2.59
CA GLY A 114 -10.12 -23.58 -2.48
C GLY A 114 -10.44 -25.01 -2.92
N VAL A 115 -10.40 -25.95 -1.97
CA VAL A 115 -11.20 -27.17 -2.09
C VAL A 115 -12.65 -26.72 -1.94
N ARG A 116 -13.39 -26.74 -3.06
CA ARG A 116 -14.80 -26.38 -3.13
C ARG A 116 -15.61 -27.33 -2.24
N GLN A 117 -16.05 -26.85 -1.07
CA GLN A 117 -17.04 -27.55 -0.26
C GLN A 117 -18.35 -27.64 -1.06
N PRO A 118 -18.96 -28.83 -1.21
CA PRO A 118 -20.26 -28.95 -1.86
C PRO A 118 -21.32 -28.31 -0.97
N GLY A 119 -21.75 -27.10 -1.31
CA GLY A 119 -22.86 -26.41 -0.64
C GLY A 119 -22.69 -24.91 -0.41
N SER A 120 -21.52 -24.30 -0.67
CA SER A 120 -21.38 -22.84 -0.54
C SER A 120 -21.77 -22.14 -1.85
N SER A 121 -22.91 -21.43 -1.83
CA SER A 121 -23.29 -20.51 -2.89
C SER A 121 -22.29 -19.36 -2.94
N THR A 122 -21.88 -18.98 -4.15
CA THR A 122 -20.95 -17.85 -4.30
C THR A 122 -21.68 -16.53 -4.05
N TRP A 123 -20.96 -15.47 -3.70
CA TRP A 123 -21.55 -14.13 -3.54
C TRP A 123 -22.29 -13.66 -4.81
N ARG A 124 -21.89 -14.16 -5.99
CA ARG A 124 -22.57 -13.87 -7.27
C ARG A 124 -23.95 -14.50 -7.35
N GLU A 125 -24.11 -15.71 -6.84
CA GLU A 125 -25.39 -16.44 -6.84
C GLU A 125 -26.37 -15.82 -5.82
N GLN A 126 -25.88 -15.44 -4.63
CA GLN A 126 -26.69 -14.71 -3.64
C GLN A 126 -27.18 -13.35 -4.16
N TRP A 127 -26.34 -12.65 -4.93
CA TRP A 127 -26.74 -11.36 -5.51
C TRP A 127 -27.80 -11.52 -6.61
N ALA A 128 -27.74 -12.60 -7.39
CA ALA A 128 -28.74 -12.92 -8.41
C ALA A 128 -30.10 -13.30 -7.78
N GLU A 129 -30.11 -14.10 -6.71
CA GLU A 129 -31.35 -14.44 -5.97
C GLU A 129 -31.99 -13.22 -5.30
N SER A 130 -31.19 -12.27 -4.81
CA SER A 130 -31.66 -11.03 -4.21
C SER A 130 -32.46 -10.15 -5.19
N GLN A 131 -32.08 -10.15 -6.47
CA GLN A 131 -32.79 -9.38 -7.50
C GLN A 131 -34.13 -10.02 -7.89
N GLN A 132 -34.23 -11.35 -7.88
CA GLN A 132 -35.47 -12.06 -8.21
C GLN A 132 -36.53 -11.95 -7.11
N ARG A 133 -36.12 -11.78 -5.84
CA ARG A 133 -37.05 -11.64 -4.70
C ARG A 133 -37.76 -10.29 -4.60
N ARG A 134 -37.40 -9.31 -5.45
CA ARG A 134 -37.99 -7.95 -5.45
C ARG A 134 -39.11 -7.74 -6.48
N VAL A 135 -39.45 -8.74 -7.28
CA VAL A 135 -40.47 -8.63 -8.35
C VAL A 135 -41.78 -9.36 -8.00
N VAL A 136 -42.16 -9.38 -6.72
CA VAL A 136 -43.50 -9.82 -6.27
C VAL A 136 -44.12 -8.72 -5.42
#